data_AF-A0AB36CTQ6-F1
#
_entry.id   AF-A0AB36CTQ6-F1
#
_cell.length_a   1.000
_cell.length_b   1.000
_cell.length_c   1.000
_cell.angle_alpha   90.00
_cell.angle_beta   90.00
_cell.angle_gamma   90.00
#
_symmetry.space_group_name_H-M   'P 1'
#
loop_
_entity.id
_entity.type
_entity.pdbx_description
1 polymer ?
#
loop_
_entity_poly.entity_id
_entity_poly.type
_entity_poly.pdbx_seq_one_letter_code
_entity_poly.pdbx_strand_id
1 'polypeptide(L)'
;MNIALVLGLLLIGGINLAANALPLSPSESAGKRLYREGVSASGEPIMARVGAAGMLLPATSLPCANCHGADAQGRPEGGVRPPDISWSRLSSSYGQQQINGRNYPAYTEAALARAIQEGRDSANNRLDPAMPRFVLSMNDQRNLTAYLKRVADDRDPGLTADSLHLGTLLPRQGPLSTEGATVAAVLKGSVARINEAGGIHGRQLRLTILDPGPDRASAKQALDRLIEQEQVFALIAPLAPALDAELVTRLERAGIPLIGPLSLQGMAPASRQIFEPLSGLREQLIALADYGAANLRLLQGPTLIVYPDEPSQQEAAQHLGQYLHDHAWQQVRLQAYNSAQDELPLGSRSVFYLGSGVGFSRFAERLQTAGQVPYLFAASNQVAGDLFQLPSGFSRRVFLAYPFVPSDWTLAGRLALTQLREHQGLGGEHAVLQVGAYSSMLLLSEGMKQAGRDASREKLISALEGLHDFDTGLTPLLSFGPGRRLGLSGAHIVTVDLPDQRFFLVAPYKPIAVTP
;
A
#
# COMPACT_ATOMS: atom_id res chain seq x y z
N MET A 1 53.58 -3.84 -47.82
CA MET A 1 52.20 -3.97 -48.31
C MET A 1 51.61 -5.24 -47.70
N ASN A 2 50.73 -5.04 -46.70
CA ASN A 2 49.60 -5.89 -46.29
C ASN A 2 49.85 -7.27 -45.64
N ILE A 3 49.16 -7.71 -44.58
CA ILE A 3 48.05 -7.18 -43.75
C ILE A 3 48.17 -7.85 -42.37
N ALA A 4 47.96 -7.08 -41.29
CA ALA A 4 47.91 -7.55 -39.91
C ALA A 4 46.53 -8.16 -39.57
N LEU A 5 46.55 -9.25 -38.81
CA LEU A 5 45.38 -10.03 -38.39
C LEU A 5 44.80 -9.41 -37.10
N VAL A 6 43.60 -8.84 -37.18
CA VAL A 6 42.81 -8.40 -36.01
C VAL A 6 41.79 -9.49 -35.71
N LEU A 7 41.97 -10.20 -34.59
CA LEU A 7 40.94 -11.08 -34.03
C LEU A 7 39.93 -10.21 -33.27
N GLY A 8 38.74 -10.04 -33.86
CA GLY A 8 37.58 -9.47 -33.19
C GLY A 8 36.87 -10.52 -32.33
N LEU A 9 36.87 -10.33 -31.01
CA LEU A 9 36.00 -11.04 -30.08
C LEU A 9 34.55 -10.59 -30.34
N LEU A 10 33.72 -11.49 -30.87
CA LEU A 10 32.27 -11.34 -30.92
C LEU A 10 31.69 -11.62 -29.53
N LEU A 11 31.45 -10.55 -28.78
CA LEU A 11 30.58 -10.54 -27.60
C LEU A 11 29.14 -10.77 -28.07
N ILE A 12 28.66 -12.01 -27.92
CA ILE A 12 27.23 -12.32 -28.03
C ILE A 12 26.56 -11.74 -26.79
N GLY A 13 26.08 -10.50 -26.91
CA GLY A 13 25.19 -9.90 -25.92
C GLY A 13 23.89 -10.68 -25.88
N GLY A 14 23.69 -11.46 -24.82
CA GLY A 14 22.42 -12.11 -24.53
C GLY A 14 21.34 -11.06 -24.34
N ILE A 15 20.50 -10.88 -25.36
CA ILE A 15 19.26 -10.13 -25.25
C ILE A 15 18.35 -10.97 -24.35
N ASN A 16 18.26 -10.60 -23.07
CA ASN A 16 17.21 -11.07 -22.19
C ASN A 16 15.88 -10.52 -22.71
N LEU A 17 15.23 -11.30 -23.59
CA LEU A 17 13.83 -11.14 -23.93
C LEU A 17 13.03 -11.48 -22.67
N ALA A 18 12.85 -10.50 -21.78
CA ALA A 18 11.78 -10.56 -20.80
C ALA A 18 10.48 -10.72 -21.60
N ALA A 19 9.79 -11.85 -21.40
CA ALA A 19 8.48 -12.10 -21.98
C ALA A 19 7.47 -11.13 -21.35
N ASN A 20 7.48 -9.89 -21.81
CA ASN A 20 6.42 -8.93 -21.52
C ASN A 20 5.13 -9.53 -22.09
N ALA A 21 4.05 -9.50 -21.30
CA ALA A 21 2.73 -9.84 -21.81
C ALA A 21 2.47 -8.99 -23.06
N LEU A 22 2.14 -9.63 -24.19
CA LEU A 22 1.90 -8.92 -25.45
C LEU A 22 0.84 -7.84 -25.22
N PRO A 23 1.10 -6.59 -25.66
CA PRO A 23 0.14 -5.51 -25.48
C PRO A 23 -1.15 -5.84 -26.21
N LEU A 24 -2.28 -5.47 -25.60
CA LEU A 24 -3.60 -5.66 -26.21
C LEU A 24 -3.69 -4.83 -27.50
N SER A 25 -4.23 -5.43 -28.56
CA SER A 25 -4.61 -4.71 -29.77
C SER A 25 -5.66 -3.63 -29.45
N PRO A 26 -5.90 -2.66 -30.36
CA PRO A 26 -6.93 -1.64 -30.16
C PRO A 26 -8.32 -2.22 -29.90
N SER A 27 -8.66 -3.33 -30.56
CA SER A 27 -9.95 -4.02 -30.38
C SER A 27 -10.05 -4.71 -29.03
N GLU A 28 -8.99 -5.42 -28.60
CA GLU A 28 -8.94 -6.04 -27.27
C GLU A 28 -8.93 -5.00 -26.15
N SER A 29 -8.22 -3.87 -26.33
CA SER A 29 -8.21 -2.77 -25.38
C SER A 29 -9.59 -2.11 -25.24
N ALA A 30 -10.29 -1.88 -26.35
CA ALA A 30 -11.67 -1.40 -26.32
C ALA A 30 -12.62 -2.43 -25.67
N GLY A 31 -12.42 -3.71 -25.96
CA GLY A 31 -13.17 -4.81 -25.34
C GLY A 31 -12.94 -4.91 -23.83
N LYS A 32 -11.71 -4.70 -23.36
CA LYS A 32 -11.34 -4.66 -21.95
C LYS A 32 -12.09 -3.54 -21.22
N ARG A 33 -12.09 -2.32 -21.78
CA ARG A 33 -12.84 -1.19 -21.20
C ARG A 33 -14.33 -1.50 -21.13
N LEU A 34 -14.91 -2.05 -22.19
CA LEU A 34 -16.31 -2.46 -22.17
C LEU A 34 -16.59 -3.51 -21.09
N TYR A 35 -15.74 -4.53 -21.00
CA TYR A 35 -15.87 -5.62 -20.02
C TYR A 35 -15.75 -5.15 -18.56
N ARG A 36 -14.78 -4.27 -18.27
CA ARG A 36 -14.42 -3.84 -16.91
C ARG A 36 -15.20 -2.61 -16.44
N GLU A 37 -15.55 -1.72 -17.37
CA GLU A 37 -16.07 -0.39 -17.06
C GLU A 37 -17.44 -0.14 -17.70
N GLY A 38 -17.92 -0.99 -18.61
CA GLY A 38 -19.21 -0.79 -19.28
C GLY A 38 -19.21 0.38 -20.26
N VAL A 39 -18.05 0.72 -20.83
CA VAL A 39 -17.87 1.85 -21.74
C VAL A 39 -17.51 1.36 -23.15
N SER A 40 -18.14 1.93 -24.17
CA SER A 40 -17.92 1.57 -25.57
C SER A 40 -16.55 2.04 -26.09
N ALA A 41 -16.22 1.67 -27.33
CA ALA A 41 -15.01 2.17 -27.97
C ALA A 41 -14.98 3.71 -28.14
N SER A 42 -16.16 4.36 -28.17
CA SER A 42 -16.28 5.82 -28.30
C SER A 42 -16.16 6.57 -26.97
N GLY A 43 -16.08 5.87 -25.83
CA GLY A 43 -16.03 6.48 -24.50
C GLY A 43 -17.40 6.69 -23.85
N GLU A 44 -18.49 6.33 -24.54
CA GLU A 44 -19.85 6.44 -24.01
C GLU A 44 -20.27 5.17 -23.25
N PRO A 45 -21.01 5.28 -22.13
CA PRO A 45 -21.59 4.13 -21.47
C PRO A 45 -22.50 3.32 -22.40
N ILE A 46 -22.33 2.00 -22.45
CA ILE A 46 -23.32 1.12 -23.09
C ILE A 46 -24.51 0.91 -22.15
N MET A 47 -25.67 0.53 -22.69
CA MET A 47 -26.85 0.26 -21.88
C MET A 47 -27.06 -1.24 -21.67
N ALA A 48 -27.60 -1.63 -20.53
CA ALA A 48 -27.98 -2.99 -20.20
C ALA A 48 -29.43 -3.05 -19.71
N ARG A 49 -30.16 -4.10 -20.10
CA ARG A 49 -31.49 -4.43 -19.57
C ARG A 49 -31.34 -5.39 -18.40
N VAL A 50 -31.89 -5.03 -17.25
CA VAL A 50 -31.75 -5.76 -15.98
C VAL A 50 -33.11 -6.19 -15.44
N GLY A 51 -33.13 -7.39 -14.85
CA GLY A 51 -34.31 -7.95 -14.20
C GLY A 51 -35.40 -8.40 -15.19
N ALA A 52 -36.45 -9.02 -14.66
CA ALA A 52 -37.54 -9.55 -15.47
C ALA A 52 -38.34 -8.46 -16.21
N ALA A 53 -38.39 -7.25 -15.66
CA ALA A 53 -39.05 -6.10 -16.27
C ALA A 53 -38.19 -5.39 -17.34
N GLY A 54 -36.91 -5.77 -17.51
CA GLY A 54 -36.03 -5.21 -18.54
C GLY A 54 -35.67 -3.73 -18.34
N MET A 55 -35.50 -3.30 -17.08
CA MET A 55 -35.12 -1.93 -16.75
C MET A 55 -33.79 -1.58 -17.42
N LEU A 56 -33.74 -0.45 -18.11
CA LEU A 56 -32.55 0.00 -18.82
C LEU A 56 -31.64 0.80 -17.88
N LEU A 57 -30.40 0.35 -17.71
CA LEU A 57 -29.39 0.97 -16.86
C LEU A 57 -28.06 1.11 -17.61
N PRO A 58 -27.25 2.14 -17.34
CA PRO A 58 -25.88 2.22 -17.83
C PRO A 58 -25.06 1.03 -17.33
N ALA A 59 -24.30 0.40 -18.22
CA ALA A 59 -23.42 -0.71 -17.86
C ALA A 59 -22.26 -0.28 -16.96
N THR A 60 -21.95 1.02 -16.86
CA THR A 60 -20.99 1.55 -15.87
C THR A 60 -21.39 1.27 -14.42
N SER A 61 -22.68 1.04 -14.16
CA SER A 61 -23.17 0.64 -12.83
C SER A 61 -23.08 -0.88 -12.59
N LEU A 62 -22.95 -1.68 -13.65
CA LEU A 62 -22.99 -3.15 -13.61
C LEU A 62 -22.23 -3.75 -14.82
N PRO A 63 -20.91 -3.52 -14.91
CA PRO A 63 -20.08 -4.09 -15.98
C PRO A 63 -19.97 -5.61 -15.82
N CYS A 64 -19.60 -6.30 -16.90
CA CYS A 64 -19.45 -7.76 -16.92
C CYS A 64 -18.51 -8.28 -15.82
N ALA A 65 -17.43 -7.54 -15.56
CA ALA A 65 -16.43 -7.88 -14.55
C ALA A 65 -16.95 -7.91 -13.11
N ASN A 66 -18.08 -7.27 -12.79
CA ASN A 66 -18.66 -7.31 -11.45
C ASN A 66 -19.11 -8.74 -11.08
N CYS A 67 -19.77 -9.43 -12.01
CA CYS A 67 -20.23 -10.80 -11.79
C CYS A 67 -19.17 -11.84 -12.21
N HIS A 68 -18.48 -11.60 -13.33
CA HIS A 68 -17.54 -12.58 -13.88
C HIS A 68 -16.10 -12.42 -13.38
N GLY A 69 -15.80 -11.36 -12.61
CA GLY A 69 -14.44 -11.05 -12.17
C GLY A 69 -13.58 -10.45 -13.29
N ALA A 70 -12.48 -9.79 -12.93
CA ALA A 70 -11.55 -9.24 -13.93
C ALA A 70 -10.86 -10.33 -14.79
N ASP A 71 -10.76 -11.55 -14.26
CA ASP A 71 -10.20 -12.76 -14.88
C ASP A 71 -11.25 -13.62 -15.60
N ALA A 72 -12.51 -13.19 -15.59
CA ALA A 72 -13.63 -13.82 -16.28
C ALA A 72 -14.02 -15.23 -15.79
N GLN A 73 -13.58 -15.62 -14.60
CA GLN A 73 -13.81 -16.96 -14.02
C GLN A 73 -15.15 -17.11 -13.28
N GLY A 74 -15.84 -16.00 -12.98
CA GLY A 74 -17.08 -16.01 -12.21
C GLY A 74 -16.88 -15.82 -10.71
N ARG A 75 -17.70 -14.97 -10.09
CA ARG A 75 -17.72 -14.74 -8.63
C ARG A 75 -19.10 -15.09 -8.06
N PRO A 76 -19.22 -16.16 -7.25
CA PRO A 76 -20.48 -16.49 -6.59
C PRO A 76 -20.93 -15.39 -5.63
N GLU A 77 -22.15 -14.88 -5.79
CA GLU A 77 -22.72 -13.85 -4.91
C GLU A 77 -24.25 -13.99 -4.84
N GLY A 78 -24.84 -13.82 -3.65
CA GLY A 78 -26.30 -13.72 -3.50
C GLY A 78 -27.10 -14.92 -4.05
N GLY A 79 -26.51 -16.12 -4.07
CA GLY A 79 -27.11 -17.33 -4.64
C GLY A 79 -26.93 -17.48 -6.16
N VAL A 80 -26.36 -16.48 -6.85
CA VAL A 80 -25.98 -16.55 -8.27
C VAL A 80 -24.55 -17.08 -8.37
N ARG A 81 -24.30 -17.97 -9.33
CA ARG A 81 -22.96 -18.50 -9.65
C ARG A 81 -22.63 -18.21 -11.11
N PRO A 82 -22.10 -17.01 -11.41
CA PRO A 82 -21.65 -16.67 -12.75
C PRO A 82 -20.60 -17.69 -13.23
N PRO A 83 -20.68 -18.20 -14.46
CA PRO A 83 -19.70 -19.15 -14.98
C PRO A 83 -18.40 -18.46 -15.41
N ASP A 84 -17.37 -19.28 -15.62
CA ASP A 84 -16.18 -18.91 -16.40
C ASP A 84 -16.58 -18.66 -17.86
N ILE A 85 -16.30 -17.44 -18.33
CA ILE A 85 -16.61 -16.95 -19.67
C ILE A 85 -15.35 -16.63 -20.49
N SER A 86 -14.19 -17.14 -20.07
CA SER A 86 -12.99 -17.14 -20.91
C SER A 86 -13.26 -17.91 -22.21
N TRP A 87 -12.67 -17.45 -23.33
CA TRP A 87 -12.95 -18.09 -24.61
C TRP A 87 -12.51 -19.55 -24.67
N SER A 88 -11.41 -19.92 -24.01
CA SER A 88 -10.98 -21.32 -23.91
C SER A 88 -12.06 -22.19 -23.26
N ARG A 89 -12.80 -21.66 -22.26
CA ARG A 89 -13.92 -22.36 -21.65
C ARG A 89 -15.18 -22.34 -22.52
N LEU A 90 -15.52 -21.20 -23.10
CA LEU A 90 -16.72 -21.03 -23.94
C LEU A 90 -16.65 -21.83 -25.24
N SER A 91 -15.48 -21.89 -25.88
CA SER A 91 -15.28 -22.58 -27.16
C SER A 91 -14.92 -24.06 -27.01
N SER A 92 -14.69 -24.54 -25.79
CA SER A 92 -14.43 -25.96 -25.54
C SER A 92 -15.70 -26.80 -25.67
N SER A 93 -15.59 -27.93 -26.37
CA SER A 93 -16.58 -29.01 -26.36
C SER A 93 -16.41 -29.95 -25.16
N TYR A 94 -15.29 -29.85 -24.45
CA TYR A 94 -14.89 -30.76 -23.36
C TYR A 94 -15.38 -30.25 -22.00
N GLY A 95 -16.17 -31.08 -21.30
CA GLY A 95 -16.68 -30.79 -19.94
C GLY A 95 -17.95 -29.94 -19.87
N GLN A 96 -18.63 -29.68 -20.99
CA GLN A 96 -19.95 -29.04 -21.07
C GLN A 96 -21.09 -30.08 -21.24
N GLN A 97 -20.75 -31.37 -21.36
CA GLN A 97 -21.68 -32.33 -21.95
C GLN A 97 -22.82 -32.83 -21.05
N GLN A 98 -22.81 -32.62 -19.73
CA GLN A 98 -24.00 -32.79 -18.88
C GLN A 98 -23.86 -32.01 -17.57
N ILE A 99 -24.27 -30.74 -17.56
CA ILE A 99 -24.67 -30.07 -16.31
C ILE A 99 -26.19 -30.14 -16.28
N ASN A 100 -26.76 -30.82 -15.28
CA ASN A 100 -28.21 -30.99 -15.10
C ASN A 100 -28.93 -31.67 -16.29
N GLY A 101 -28.26 -32.57 -17.01
CA GLY A 101 -28.86 -33.33 -18.12
C GLY A 101 -29.08 -32.54 -19.42
N ARG A 102 -28.55 -31.31 -19.52
CA ARG A 102 -28.62 -30.47 -20.73
C ARG A 102 -27.29 -30.49 -21.49
N ASN A 103 -27.39 -30.51 -22.82
CA ASN A 103 -26.24 -30.46 -23.72
C ASN A 103 -25.97 -29.01 -24.14
N TYR A 104 -24.76 -28.53 -23.90
CA TYR A 104 -24.33 -27.19 -24.28
C TYR A 104 -23.24 -27.30 -25.36
N PRO A 105 -23.55 -27.00 -26.63
CA PRO A 105 -22.53 -26.98 -27.68
C PRO A 105 -21.54 -25.84 -27.40
N ALA A 106 -20.33 -25.96 -27.96
CA ALA A 106 -19.33 -24.91 -27.90
C ALA A 106 -19.89 -23.59 -28.46
N TYR A 107 -19.57 -22.48 -27.81
CA TYR A 107 -19.98 -21.17 -28.27
C TYR A 107 -19.24 -20.78 -29.55
N THR A 108 -20.00 -20.36 -30.55
CA THR A 108 -19.50 -19.52 -31.66
C THR A 108 -19.60 -18.05 -31.27
N GLU A 109 -18.93 -17.16 -32.00
CA GLU A 109 -19.04 -15.71 -31.76
C GLU A 109 -20.50 -15.23 -31.89
N ALA A 110 -21.25 -15.76 -32.85
CA ALA A 110 -22.67 -15.47 -33.02
C ALA A 110 -23.51 -15.96 -31.84
N ALA A 111 -23.23 -17.16 -31.33
CA ALA A 111 -23.90 -17.67 -30.14
C ALA A 111 -23.57 -16.83 -28.90
N LEU A 112 -22.33 -16.38 -28.76
CA LEU A 112 -21.92 -15.51 -27.66
C LEU A 112 -22.61 -14.13 -27.72
N ALA A 113 -22.72 -13.55 -28.92
CA ALA A 113 -23.46 -12.30 -29.11
C ALA A 113 -24.93 -12.43 -28.69
N ARG A 114 -25.60 -13.53 -29.07
CA ARG A 114 -26.97 -13.82 -28.62
C ARG A 114 -27.07 -14.02 -27.10
N ALA A 115 -26.09 -14.65 -26.48
CA ALA A 115 -26.05 -14.79 -25.02
C ALA A 115 -26.00 -13.44 -24.33
N ILE A 116 -25.13 -12.54 -24.79
CA ILE A 116 -24.89 -11.23 -24.18
C ILE A 116 -26.07 -10.26 -24.43
N GLN A 117 -26.65 -10.27 -25.63
CA GLN A 117 -27.66 -9.28 -26.03
C GLN A 117 -29.10 -9.76 -25.78
N GLU A 118 -29.35 -11.07 -25.88
CA GLU A 118 -30.70 -11.65 -25.76
C GLU A 118 -30.86 -12.54 -24.53
N GLY A 119 -29.77 -12.88 -23.84
CA GLY A 119 -29.81 -13.81 -22.72
C GLY A 119 -30.10 -15.25 -23.15
N ARG A 120 -29.57 -15.68 -24.32
CA ARG A 120 -29.74 -17.04 -24.85
C ARG A 120 -28.43 -17.77 -25.05
N ASP A 121 -28.29 -18.94 -24.43
CA ASP A 121 -27.07 -19.74 -24.51
C ASP A 121 -26.82 -20.37 -25.90
N SER A 122 -25.72 -21.11 -26.02
CA SER A 122 -25.33 -21.79 -27.27
C SER A 122 -26.34 -22.86 -27.74
N ALA A 123 -27.13 -23.43 -26.82
CA ALA A 123 -28.24 -24.34 -27.10
C ALA A 123 -29.61 -23.64 -27.21
N ASN A 124 -29.61 -22.30 -27.21
CA ASN A 124 -30.79 -21.43 -27.29
C ASN A 124 -31.71 -21.40 -26.05
N ASN A 125 -31.27 -21.93 -24.91
CA ASN A 125 -32.02 -21.80 -23.65
C ASN A 125 -31.85 -20.39 -23.07
N ARG A 126 -32.82 -19.97 -22.25
CA ARG A 126 -32.75 -18.69 -21.53
C ARG A 126 -31.72 -18.78 -20.40
N LEU A 127 -30.86 -17.78 -20.34
CA LEU A 127 -29.94 -17.54 -19.23
C LEU A 127 -30.69 -16.99 -18.02
N ASP A 128 -30.07 -17.10 -16.84
CA ASP A 128 -30.61 -16.58 -15.59
C ASP A 128 -31.00 -15.09 -15.73
N PRO A 129 -32.19 -14.66 -15.27
CA PRO A 129 -32.60 -13.26 -15.29
C PRO A 129 -31.62 -12.30 -14.62
N ALA A 130 -30.79 -12.76 -13.70
CA ALA A 130 -29.74 -11.97 -13.06
C ALA A 130 -28.66 -11.48 -14.04
N MET A 131 -28.38 -12.20 -15.14
CA MET A 131 -27.38 -11.78 -16.12
C MET A 131 -27.92 -10.64 -17.00
N PRO A 132 -27.36 -9.40 -16.96
CA PRO A 132 -27.88 -8.30 -17.77
C PRO A 132 -27.79 -8.55 -19.28
N ARG A 133 -28.71 -7.95 -20.05
CA ARG A 133 -28.75 -8.06 -21.51
C ARG A 133 -28.22 -6.76 -22.10
N PHE A 134 -27.01 -6.79 -22.64
CA PHE A 134 -26.29 -5.60 -23.06
C PHE A 134 -26.71 -5.17 -24.47
N VAL A 135 -26.93 -3.87 -24.65
CA VAL A 135 -27.25 -3.26 -25.94
C VAL A 135 -25.92 -2.84 -26.57
N LEU A 136 -25.44 -3.63 -27.53
CA LEU A 136 -24.13 -3.48 -28.15
C LEU A 136 -24.24 -3.16 -29.63
N SER A 137 -23.38 -2.26 -30.12
CA SER A 137 -23.13 -2.16 -31.56
C SER A 137 -22.40 -3.40 -32.06
N MET A 138 -22.42 -3.66 -33.37
CA MET A 138 -21.60 -4.73 -33.96
C MET A 138 -20.10 -4.53 -33.70
N ASN A 139 -19.65 -3.28 -33.56
CA ASN A 139 -18.26 -2.99 -33.26
C ASN A 139 -17.90 -3.36 -31.82
N ASP A 140 -18.76 -2.97 -30.87
CA ASP A 140 -18.57 -3.25 -29.45
C ASP A 140 -18.64 -4.74 -29.15
N GLN A 141 -19.56 -5.46 -29.80
CA GLN A 141 -19.63 -6.93 -29.70
C GLN A 141 -18.33 -7.60 -30.17
N ARG A 142 -17.75 -7.13 -31.29
CA ARG A 142 -16.47 -7.66 -31.80
C ARG A 142 -15.33 -7.35 -30.84
N ASN A 143 -15.25 -6.13 -30.32
CA ASN A 143 -14.24 -5.73 -29.33
C ASN A 143 -14.33 -6.57 -28.06
N LEU A 144 -15.53 -6.73 -27.49
CA LEU A 144 -15.75 -7.57 -26.31
C LEU A 144 -15.34 -9.02 -26.57
N THR A 145 -15.72 -9.58 -27.73
CA THR A 145 -15.34 -10.94 -28.12
C THR A 145 -13.83 -11.09 -28.27
N ALA A 146 -13.16 -10.11 -28.87
CA ALA A 146 -11.69 -10.08 -28.98
C ALA A 146 -11.04 -10.09 -27.59
N TYR A 147 -11.55 -9.30 -26.64
CA TYR A 147 -11.03 -9.31 -25.28
C TYR A 147 -11.30 -10.62 -24.53
N LEU A 148 -12.49 -11.22 -24.65
CA LEU A 148 -12.79 -12.51 -24.00
C LEU A 148 -11.91 -13.66 -24.51
N LYS A 149 -11.37 -13.55 -25.73
CA LYS A 149 -10.33 -14.45 -26.26
C LYS A 149 -8.98 -14.30 -25.58
N ARG A 150 -8.73 -13.14 -24.98
CA ARG A 150 -7.45 -12.74 -24.39
C ARG A 150 -7.46 -12.64 -22.87
N VAL A 151 -8.64 -12.52 -22.24
CA VAL A 151 -8.81 -12.19 -20.81
C VAL A 151 -8.07 -13.14 -19.84
N ALA A 152 -7.98 -14.43 -20.17
CA ALA A 152 -7.27 -15.41 -19.34
C ALA A 152 -5.76 -15.15 -19.25
N ASP A 153 -5.21 -14.44 -20.23
CA ASP A 153 -3.78 -14.18 -20.35
C ASP A 153 -3.43 -12.68 -20.18
N ASP A 154 -4.45 -11.82 -20.01
CA ASP A 154 -4.30 -10.39 -19.71
C ASP A 154 -4.00 -10.20 -18.21
N ARG A 155 -2.75 -10.47 -17.85
CA ARG A 155 -2.24 -10.33 -16.48
C ARG A 155 -1.98 -8.86 -16.13
N ASP A 156 -2.03 -8.56 -14.84
CA ASP A 156 -1.65 -7.23 -14.37
C ASP A 156 -0.19 -6.91 -14.75
N PRO A 157 0.11 -5.66 -15.13
CA PRO A 157 1.47 -5.24 -15.43
C PRO A 157 2.44 -5.59 -14.31
N GLY A 158 3.65 -6.02 -14.67
CA GLY A 158 4.68 -6.44 -13.72
C GLY A 158 4.51 -7.87 -13.19
N LEU A 159 3.49 -8.62 -13.62
CA LEU A 159 3.32 -10.03 -13.26
C LEU A 159 3.36 -10.94 -14.49
N THR A 160 4.35 -11.82 -14.55
CA THR A 160 4.48 -12.85 -15.60
C THR A 160 4.36 -14.25 -14.98
N ALA A 161 4.60 -15.30 -15.78
CA ALA A 161 4.67 -16.67 -15.27
C ALA A 161 5.85 -16.90 -14.31
N ASP A 162 6.94 -16.14 -14.48
CA ASP A 162 8.24 -16.35 -13.86
C ASP A 162 8.81 -15.11 -13.13
N SER A 163 8.15 -13.95 -13.22
CA SER A 163 8.59 -12.70 -12.60
C SER A 163 7.45 -11.97 -11.89
N LEU A 164 7.79 -11.32 -10.77
CA LEU A 164 6.96 -10.34 -10.06
C LEU A 164 7.77 -9.05 -9.91
N HIS A 165 7.32 -7.96 -10.53
CA HIS A 165 8.04 -6.70 -10.57
C HIS A 165 7.45 -5.69 -9.59
N LEU A 166 8.27 -5.23 -8.66
CA LEU A 166 7.93 -4.29 -7.60
C LEU A 166 8.62 -2.95 -7.86
N GLY A 167 7.97 -1.86 -7.44
CA GLY A 167 8.52 -0.51 -7.48
C GLY A 167 8.63 0.11 -6.10
N THR A 168 9.58 1.02 -5.92
CA THR A 168 9.64 1.87 -4.74
C THR A 168 10.31 3.21 -5.05
N LEU A 169 9.95 4.23 -4.27
CA LEU A 169 10.53 5.57 -4.33
C LEU A 169 11.33 5.79 -3.07
N LEU A 170 12.65 5.95 -3.20
CA LEU A 170 13.56 6.12 -2.06
C LEU A 170 14.53 7.29 -2.34
N PRO A 171 14.62 8.29 -1.44
CA PRO A 171 15.49 9.44 -1.64
C PRO A 171 16.95 8.98 -1.67
N ARG A 172 17.70 9.42 -2.68
CA ARG A 172 19.16 9.13 -2.74
C ARG A 172 20.00 10.32 -2.31
N GLN A 173 19.39 11.50 -2.22
CA GLN A 173 20.02 12.76 -1.88
C GLN A 173 19.17 13.52 -0.87
N GLY A 174 19.75 14.55 -0.26
CA GLY A 174 19.07 15.38 0.72
C GLY A 174 18.94 14.73 2.10
N PRO A 175 18.12 15.32 2.98
CA PRO A 175 18.06 14.97 4.40
C PRO A 175 17.67 13.52 4.70
N LEU A 176 16.94 12.86 3.80
CA LEU A 176 16.44 11.49 3.97
C LEU A 176 17.27 10.43 3.21
N SER A 177 18.45 10.80 2.71
CA SER A 177 19.28 9.90 1.89
C SER A 177 19.78 8.66 2.65
N THR A 178 20.09 8.81 3.94
CA THR A 178 20.51 7.72 4.84
C THR A 178 19.39 6.72 5.12
N GLU A 179 18.18 7.23 5.32
CA GLU A 179 16.95 6.47 5.50
C GLU A 179 16.59 5.73 4.21
N GLY A 180 16.65 6.42 3.07
CA GLY A 180 16.43 5.85 1.75
C GLY A 180 17.42 4.71 1.43
N ALA A 181 18.71 4.89 1.76
CA ALA A 181 19.72 3.84 1.63
C ALA A 181 19.44 2.64 2.54
N THR A 182 19.02 2.89 3.78
CA THR A 182 18.67 1.85 4.76
C THR A 182 17.49 1.01 4.27
N VAL A 183 16.42 1.65 3.80
CA VAL A 183 15.24 0.96 3.26
C VAL A 183 15.61 0.19 1.99
N ALA A 184 16.41 0.77 1.10
CA ALA A 184 16.85 0.11 -0.13
C ALA A 184 17.62 -1.19 0.17
N ALA A 185 18.49 -1.18 1.17
CA ALA A 185 19.22 -2.36 1.61
C ALA A 185 18.28 -3.45 2.17
N VAL A 186 17.31 -3.09 3.00
CA VAL A 186 16.31 -4.04 3.53
C VAL A 186 15.49 -4.68 2.42
N LEU A 187 15.00 -3.88 1.47
CA LEU A 187 14.21 -4.39 0.34
C LEU A 187 15.03 -5.29 -0.58
N LYS A 188 16.27 -4.89 -0.92
CA LYS A 188 17.18 -5.72 -1.73
C LYS A 188 17.50 -7.05 -1.05
N GLY A 189 17.84 -7.03 0.25
CA GLY A 189 18.12 -8.24 1.02
C GLY A 189 16.90 -9.17 1.11
N SER A 190 15.71 -8.60 1.28
CA SER A 190 14.45 -9.36 1.30
C SER A 190 14.15 -10.01 -0.05
N VAL A 191 14.32 -9.27 -1.15
CA VAL A 191 14.18 -9.80 -2.52
C VAL A 191 15.17 -10.93 -2.79
N ALA A 192 16.45 -10.74 -2.43
CA ALA A 192 17.47 -11.77 -2.60
C ALA A 192 17.10 -13.06 -1.85
N ARG A 193 16.74 -12.94 -0.56
CA ARG A 193 16.32 -14.08 0.27
C ARG A 193 15.10 -14.81 -0.30
N ILE A 194 14.09 -14.08 -0.79
CA ILE A 194 12.89 -14.69 -1.40
C ILE A 194 13.26 -15.43 -2.69
N ASN A 195 14.11 -14.83 -3.52
CA ASN A 195 14.55 -15.40 -4.79
C ASN A 195 15.43 -16.66 -4.60
N GLU A 196 16.35 -16.63 -3.64
CA GLU A 196 17.17 -17.78 -3.22
C GLU A 196 16.31 -18.95 -2.72
N ALA A 197 15.18 -18.66 -2.08
CA ALA A 197 14.19 -19.65 -1.66
C ALA A 197 13.28 -20.16 -2.80
N GLY A 198 13.56 -19.81 -4.05
CA GLY A 198 12.79 -20.23 -5.23
C GLY A 198 11.69 -19.26 -5.67
N GLY A 199 11.65 -18.06 -5.09
CA GLY A 199 10.66 -17.04 -5.42
C GLY A 199 9.27 -17.33 -4.82
N ILE A 200 8.23 -16.68 -5.34
CA ILE A 200 6.84 -16.89 -4.90
C ILE A 200 6.08 -17.58 -6.03
N HIS A 201 5.61 -18.80 -5.78
CA HIS A 201 4.96 -19.65 -6.81
C HIS A 201 5.85 -19.84 -8.07
N GLY A 202 7.17 -19.86 -7.88
CA GLY A 202 8.16 -19.96 -8.96
C GLY A 202 8.51 -18.62 -9.64
N ARG A 203 7.95 -17.50 -9.17
CA ARG A 203 8.24 -16.16 -9.69
C ARG A 203 9.39 -15.51 -8.95
N GLN A 204 10.39 -15.06 -9.70
CA GLN A 204 11.49 -14.25 -9.20
C GLN A 204 11.03 -12.80 -9.01
N LEU A 205 11.37 -12.21 -7.88
CA LEU A 205 11.10 -10.81 -7.59
C LEU A 205 12.12 -9.92 -8.29
N ARG A 206 11.63 -8.90 -8.99
CA ARG A 206 12.43 -7.78 -9.51
C ARG A 206 12.01 -6.51 -8.79
N LEU A 207 12.97 -5.67 -8.43
CA LEU A 207 12.72 -4.41 -7.72
C LEU A 207 13.34 -3.23 -8.46
N THR A 208 12.51 -2.28 -8.86
CA THR A 208 12.96 -0.98 -9.37
C THR A 208 12.88 0.06 -8.25
N ILE A 209 14.02 0.72 -7.97
CA ILE A 209 14.13 1.80 -6.99
C ILE A 209 14.41 3.10 -7.73
N LEU A 210 13.45 4.04 -7.74
CA LEU A 210 13.66 5.39 -8.28
C LEU A 210 13.83 6.42 -7.16
N ASP A 211 14.60 7.47 -7.45
CA ASP A 211 14.72 8.64 -6.58
C ASP A 211 13.51 9.56 -6.84
N PRO A 212 12.69 9.90 -5.84
CA PRO A 212 11.62 10.86 -6.00
C PRO A 212 12.12 12.28 -6.25
N GLY A 213 13.40 12.60 -5.99
CA GLY A 213 13.89 13.97 -6.13
C GLY A 213 13.45 14.89 -4.98
N PRO A 214 13.81 16.19 -5.06
CA PRO A 214 13.68 17.11 -3.94
C PRO A 214 12.28 17.73 -3.79
N ASP A 215 11.41 17.60 -4.79
CA ASP A 215 10.14 18.31 -4.85
C ASP A 215 8.98 17.43 -5.33
N ARG A 216 7.76 17.93 -5.20
CA ARG A 216 6.54 17.19 -5.57
C ARG A 216 6.47 16.85 -7.06
N ALA A 217 6.95 17.73 -7.94
CA ALA A 217 6.86 17.53 -9.39
C ALA A 217 7.76 16.39 -9.85
N SER A 218 9.01 16.38 -9.39
CA SER A 218 9.97 15.28 -9.61
C SER A 218 9.47 13.97 -9.00
N ALA A 219 8.87 14.00 -7.81
CA ALA A 219 8.34 12.81 -7.17
C ALA A 219 7.16 12.22 -7.96
N LYS A 220 6.28 13.09 -8.47
CA LYS A 220 5.16 12.68 -9.33
C LYS A 220 5.67 12.04 -10.63
N GLN A 221 6.69 12.62 -11.26
CA GLN A 221 7.30 12.07 -12.46
C GLN A 221 7.92 10.68 -12.19
N ALA A 222 8.59 10.51 -11.05
CA ALA A 222 9.16 9.22 -10.66
C ALA A 222 8.06 8.17 -10.42
N LEU A 223 6.96 8.55 -9.76
CA LEU A 223 5.78 7.70 -9.58
C LEU A 223 5.16 7.31 -10.92
N ASP A 224 4.91 8.28 -11.80
CA ASP A 224 4.35 8.04 -13.14
C ASP A 224 5.26 7.13 -13.96
N ARG A 225 6.59 7.27 -13.85
CA ARG A 225 7.54 6.35 -14.48
C ARG A 225 7.43 4.91 -13.95
N LEU A 226 7.31 4.71 -12.63
CA LEU A 226 7.10 3.35 -12.08
C LEU A 226 5.83 2.71 -12.61
N ILE A 227 4.76 3.50 -12.74
CA ILE A 227 3.43 3.02 -13.14
C ILE A 227 3.36 2.75 -14.65
N GLU A 228 3.82 3.70 -15.46
CA GLU A 228 3.56 3.71 -16.90
C GLU A 228 4.69 3.09 -17.73
N GLN A 229 5.94 3.29 -17.32
CA GLN A 229 7.11 2.84 -18.07
C GLN A 229 7.67 1.54 -17.50
N GLU A 230 7.93 1.50 -16.20
CA GLU A 230 8.45 0.30 -15.53
C GLU A 230 7.33 -0.73 -15.32
N GLN A 231 6.07 -0.31 -15.38
CA GLN A 231 4.88 -1.17 -15.33
C GLN A 231 4.88 -2.12 -14.13
N VAL A 232 5.20 -1.60 -12.94
CA VAL A 232 5.31 -2.42 -11.73
C VAL A 232 3.96 -3.00 -11.30
N PHE A 233 3.99 -4.18 -10.70
CA PHE A 233 2.80 -4.85 -10.18
C PHE A 233 2.28 -4.19 -8.90
N ALA A 234 3.17 -3.84 -7.99
CA ALA A 234 2.86 -3.19 -6.72
C ALA A 234 3.99 -2.24 -6.30
N LEU A 235 3.64 -1.25 -5.47
CA LEU A 235 4.61 -0.44 -4.75
C LEU A 235 4.90 -1.05 -3.38
N ILE A 236 6.17 -0.99 -2.96
CA ILE A 236 6.62 -1.56 -1.69
C ILE A 236 7.46 -0.55 -0.91
N ALA A 237 7.04 -0.25 0.31
CA ALA A 237 7.77 0.61 1.24
C ALA A 237 8.39 1.90 0.67
N PRO A 238 7.63 2.72 -0.10
CA PRO A 238 8.14 4.01 -0.55
C PRO A 238 8.35 4.96 0.64
N LEU A 239 9.41 5.77 0.56
CA LEU A 239 9.70 6.90 1.44
C LEU A 239 9.69 8.17 0.57
N ALA A 240 8.51 8.72 0.30
CA ALA A 240 8.36 9.87 -0.57
C ALA A 240 7.36 10.88 0.00
N PRO A 241 7.73 11.61 1.08
CA PRO A 241 6.78 12.44 1.82
C PRO A 241 6.12 13.56 0.97
N ALA A 242 6.79 13.99 -0.10
CA ALA A 242 6.26 14.98 -1.05
C ALA A 242 4.97 14.54 -1.78
N LEU A 243 4.64 13.24 -1.78
CA LEU A 243 3.52 12.64 -2.51
C LEU A 243 2.30 12.27 -1.66
N ASP A 244 2.35 12.35 -0.33
CA ASP A 244 1.38 11.69 0.57
C ASP A 244 -0.11 11.94 0.17
N ALA A 245 -0.47 13.16 -0.25
CA ALA A 245 -1.85 13.48 -0.67
C ALA A 245 -2.23 13.02 -2.11
N GLU A 246 -1.30 13.06 -3.07
CA GLU A 246 -1.59 12.72 -4.49
C GLU A 246 -1.43 11.22 -4.77
N LEU A 247 -0.61 10.54 -3.94
CA LEU A 247 -0.30 9.13 -4.06
C LEU A 247 -1.57 8.27 -4.05
N VAL A 248 -2.49 8.52 -3.10
CA VAL A 248 -3.77 7.79 -2.98
C VAL A 248 -4.55 7.85 -4.28
N THR A 249 -4.85 9.06 -4.76
CA THR A 249 -5.65 9.26 -5.97
C THR A 249 -5.00 8.62 -7.19
N ARG A 250 -3.67 8.72 -7.31
CA ARG A 250 -2.93 8.15 -8.44
C ARG A 250 -2.96 6.61 -8.44
N LEU A 251 -2.79 5.99 -7.27
CA LEU A 251 -2.80 4.54 -7.12
C LEU A 251 -4.20 3.94 -7.31
N GLU A 252 -5.24 4.61 -6.84
CA GLU A 252 -6.63 4.19 -7.07
C GLU A 252 -6.97 4.20 -8.55
N ARG A 253 -6.62 5.28 -9.27
CA ARG A 253 -6.81 5.36 -10.72
C ARG A 253 -6.02 4.31 -11.48
N ALA A 254 -4.78 4.03 -11.04
CA ALA A 254 -3.94 3.01 -11.67
C ALA A 254 -4.30 1.56 -11.26
N GLY A 255 -5.09 1.41 -10.20
CA GLY A 255 -5.37 0.12 -9.58
C GLY A 255 -4.10 -0.59 -9.08
N ILE A 256 -3.12 0.14 -8.52
CA ILE A 256 -1.83 -0.40 -8.07
C ILE A 256 -1.80 -0.50 -6.54
N PRO A 257 -1.65 -1.71 -5.97
CA PRO A 257 -1.47 -1.88 -4.54
C PRO A 257 -0.17 -1.25 -4.05
N LEU A 258 -0.21 -0.63 -2.88
CA LEU A 258 0.95 -0.19 -2.13
C LEU A 258 0.96 -0.89 -0.78
N ILE A 259 2.09 -1.52 -0.46
CA ILE A 259 2.29 -2.21 0.81
C ILE A 259 3.36 -1.48 1.63
N GLY A 260 2.92 -1.01 2.77
CA GLY A 260 3.65 -0.37 3.85
C GLY A 260 4.38 0.92 3.50
N PRO A 261 3.65 2.00 3.16
CA PRO A 261 4.25 3.30 2.96
C PRO A 261 5.02 3.72 4.22
N LEU A 262 6.22 4.25 4.03
CA LEU A 262 7.04 4.74 5.12
C LEU A 262 6.81 6.25 5.24
N SER A 263 5.64 6.64 5.75
CA SER A 263 5.36 8.06 6.01
C SER A 263 5.95 8.47 7.36
N LEU A 264 6.72 9.55 7.34
CA LEU A 264 7.22 10.23 8.55
C LEU A 264 6.24 11.31 9.02
N GLN A 265 5.25 11.67 8.18
CA GLN A 265 4.42 12.85 8.34
C GLN A 265 2.94 12.51 8.55
N GLY A 266 2.58 11.23 8.47
CA GLY A 266 1.21 10.73 8.59
C GLY A 266 0.50 10.75 7.24
N MET A 267 -0.26 9.70 6.95
CA MET A 267 -0.99 9.56 5.70
C MET A 267 -2.50 9.41 6.01
N ALA A 268 -3.36 10.10 5.25
CA ALA A 268 -4.82 9.92 5.24
C ALA A 268 -5.36 10.32 3.85
N PRO A 269 -6.43 9.72 3.29
CA PRO A 269 -7.44 8.81 3.87
C PRO A 269 -7.23 7.32 3.53
N ALA A 270 -8.05 6.45 4.12
CA ALA A 270 -8.04 5.01 3.88
C ALA A 270 -8.33 4.67 2.41
N SER A 271 -7.32 4.20 1.67
CA SER A 271 -7.48 3.70 0.31
C SER A 271 -7.61 2.19 0.28
N ARG A 272 -8.41 1.66 -0.65
CA ARG A 272 -8.45 0.20 -0.92
C ARG A 272 -7.08 -0.35 -1.34
N GLN A 273 -6.26 0.48 -1.96
CA GLN A 273 -4.97 0.07 -2.52
C GLN A 273 -3.84 0.00 -1.50
N ILE A 274 -3.97 0.67 -0.34
CA ILE A 274 -2.85 0.91 0.55
C ILE A 274 -3.00 0.09 1.83
N PHE A 275 -1.97 -0.69 2.16
CA PHE A 275 -1.91 -1.51 3.36
C PHE A 275 -0.73 -1.08 4.21
N GLU A 276 -0.99 -0.53 5.39
CA GLU A 276 0.02 -0.02 6.30
C GLU A 276 0.25 -1.03 7.44
N PRO A 277 1.44 -1.65 7.57
CA PRO A 277 1.69 -2.62 8.63
C PRO A 277 1.75 -1.98 10.00
N LEU A 278 2.41 -0.83 10.12
CA LEU A 278 2.67 -0.16 11.40
C LEU A 278 1.58 0.86 11.73
N SER A 279 1.59 1.34 12.97
CA SER A 279 0.62 2.34 13.42
C SER A 279 0.88 3.71 12.83
N GLY A 280 -0.20 4.34 12.38
CA GLY A 280 -0.19 5.70 11.88
C GLY A 280 0.19 6.73 12.95
N LEU A 281 0.51 7.94 12.50
CA LEU A 281 0.84 9.05 13.38
C LEU A 281 -0.31 9.38 14.34
N ARG A 282 -1.55 9.33 13.84
CA ARG A 282 -2.77 9.59 14.63
C ARG A 282 -2.88 8.63 15.81
N GLU A 283 -2.81 7.33 15.57
CA GLU A 283 -2.96 6.30 16.60
C GLU A 283 -1.86 6.41 17.66
N GLN A 284 -0.63 6.72 17.23
CA GLN A 284 0.50 6.95 18.13
C GLN A 284 0.31 8.18 19.02
N LEU A 285 -0.15 9.31 18.46
CA LEU A 285 -0.41 10.54 19.22
C LEU A 285 -1.58 10.37 20.19
N ILE A 286 -2.63 9.65 19.79
CA ILE A 286 -3.74 9.28 20.67
C ILE A 286 -3.26 8.42 21.85
N ALA A 287 -2.40 7.42 21.60
CA ALA A 287 -1.83 6.60 22.67
C ALA A 287 -1.02 7.43 23.68
N LEU A 288 -0.27 8.43 23.22
CA LEU A 288 0.45 9.38 24.07
C LEU A 288 -0.51 10.26 24.88
N ALA A 289 -1.59 10.73 24.28
CA ALA A 289 -2.62 11.51 24.95
C ALA A 289 -3.32 10.71 26.06
N ASP A 290 -3.76 9.49 25.76
CA ASP A 290 -4.34 8.57 26.73
C ASP A 290 -3.41 8.37 27.94
N TYR A 291 -2.14 8.11 27.67
CA TYR A 291 -1.13 7.93 28.72
C TYR A 291 -0.89 9.21 29.52
N GLY A 292 -0.76 10.36 28.86
CA GLY A 292 -0.57 11.66 29.52
C GLY A 292 -1.73 12.03 30.44
N ALA A 293 -2.96 11.72 30.03
CA ALA A 293 -4.15 11.92 30.84
C ALA A 293 -4.17 10.99 32.07
N ALA A 294 -4.03 9.68 31.84
CA ALA A 294 -4.20 8.66 32.88
C ALA A 294 -3.04 8.60 33.88
N ASN A 295 -1.79 8.73 33.40
CA ASN A 295 -0.59 8.45 34.19
C ASN A 295 0.13 9.71 34.66
N LEU A 296 0.06 10.81 33.89
CA LEU A 296 0.77 12.06 34.20
C LEU A 296 -0.16 13.18 34.71
N ARG A 297 -1.48 12.94 34.72
CA ARG A 297 -2.52 13.86 35.21
C ARG A 297 -2.45 15.25 34.55
N LEU A 298 -2.35 15.26 33.22
CA LEU A 298 -2.10 16.47 32.45
C LEU A 298 -3.35 17.23 31.97
N LEU A 299 -4.54 16.66 32.13
CA LEU A 299 -5.80 17.19 31.60
C LEU A 299 -6.06 18.67 31.92
N GLN A 300 -5.67 19.15 33.10
CA GLN A 300 -5.95 20.51 33.56
C GLN A 300 -4.85 21.54 33.23
N GLY A 301 -3.73 21.11 32.64
CA GLY A 301 -2.59 21.97 32.36
C GLY A 301 -2.61 22.55 30.94
N PRO A 302 -2.01 23.74 30.72
CA PRO A 302 -1.86 24.29 29.37
C PRO A 302 -1.11 23.30 28.47
N THR A 303 -1.73 22.95 27.34
CA THR A 303 -1.22 21.96 26.40
C THR A 303 -1.01 22.61 25.05
N LEU A 304 0.14 22.31 24.44
CA LEU A 304 0.51 22.85 23.14
C LEU A 304 0.70 21.72 22.14
N ILE A 305 0.16 21.90 20.94
CA ILE A 305 0.48 21.09 19.77
C ILE A 305 1.32 21.96 18.85
N VAL A 306 2.57 21.54 18.61
CA VAL A 306 3.54 22.24 17.77
C VAL A 306 3.73 21.45 16.50
N TYR A 307 3.65 22.11 15.34
CA TYR A 307 3.74 21.47 14.03
C TYR A 307 4.37 22.43 12.99
N PRO A 308 5.01 21.94 11.91
CA PRO A 308 5.46 22.77 10.79
C PRO A 308 4.28 23.42 10.07
N ASP A 309 4.47 24.59 9.46
CA ASP A 309 3.44 25.27 8.66
C ASP A 309 3.24 24.60 7.29
N GLU A 310 2.75 23.37 7.33
CA GLU A 310 2.46 22.53 6.16
C GLU A 310 1.03 21.98 6.27
N PRO A 311 0.25 21.95 5.17
CA PRO A 311 -1.17 21.57 5.23
C PRO A 311 -1.45 20.22 5.90
N SER A 312 -0.64 19.18 5.60
CA SER A 312 -0.81 17.84 6.18
C SER A 312 -0.51 17.82 7.69
N GLN A 313 0.51 18.56 8.12
CA GLN A 313 0.86 18.68 9.54
C GLN A 313 -0.19 19.50 10.31
N GLN A 314 -0.74 20.54 9.68
CA GLN A 314 -1.83 21.32 10.23
C GLN A 314 -3.08 20.46 10.43
N GLU A 315 -3.45 19.64 9.44
CA GLU A 315 -4.58 18.71 9.54
C GLU A 315 -4.36 17.68 10.67
N ALA A 316 -3.17 17.07 10.75
CA ALA A 316 -2.82 16.15 11.82
C ALA A 316 -2.90 16.82 13.21
N ALA A 317 -2.41 18.05 13.34
CA ALA A 317 -2.49 18.83 14.58
C ALA A 317 -3.94 19.18 14.95
N GLN A 318 -4.78 19.53 13.98
CA GLN A 318 -6.21 19.79 14.18
C GLN A 318 -6.96 18.54 14.65
N HIS A 319 -6.71 17.39 14.03
CA HIS A 319 -7.29 16.12 14.45
C HIS A 319 -6.88 15.73 15.88
N LEU A 320 -5.60 15.89 16.23
CA LEU A 320 -5.15 15.67 17.60
C LEU A 320 -5.80 16.69 18.55
N GLY A 321 -5.86 17.97 18.19
CA GLY A 321 -6.48 19.02 19.00
C GLY A 321 -7.95 18.74 19.31
N GLN A 322 -8.71 18.30 18.30
CA GLN A 322 -10.10 17.88 18.45
C GLN A 322 -10.20 16.68 19.39
N TYR A 323 -9.37 15.66 19.19
CA TYR A 323 -9.33 14.49 20.06
C TYR A 323 -9.05 14.87 21.52
N LEU A 324 -8.04 15.71 21.77
CA LEU A 324 -7.70 16.17 23.12
C LEU A 324 -8.88 16.91 23.77
N HIS A 325 -9.55 17.80 23.02
CA HIS A 325 -10.72 18.53 23.49
C HIS A 325 -11.87 17.58 23.89
N ASP A 326 -12.20 16.63 23.02
CA ASP A 326 -13.26 15.63 23.24
C ASP A 326 -12.96 14.73 24.45
N HIS A 327 -11.68 14.59 24.81
CA HIS A 327 -11.20 13.81 25.96
C HIS A 327 -10.80 14.68 27.15
N ALA A 328 -11.45 15.86 27.29
CA ALA A 328 -11.39 16.75 28.43
C ALA A 328 -10.03 17.40 28.75
N TRP A 329 -9.09 17.41 27.79
CA TRP A 329 -7.88 18.23 27.92
C TRP A 329 -8.25 19.71 27.83
N GLN A 330 -7.73 20.50 28.77
CA GLN A 330 -7.99 21.93 28.89
C GLN A 330 -6.87 22.74 28.24
N GLN A 331 -7.20 23.98 27.83
CA GLN A 331 -6.21 24.96 27.36
C GLN A 331 -5.31 24.44 26.22
N VAL A 332 -5.88 23.63 25.32
CA VAL A 332 -5.17 23.11 24.14
C VAL A 332 -4.98 24.24 23.13
N ARG A 333 -3.73 24.51 22.77
CA ARG A 333 -3.34 25.50 21.75
C ARG A 333 -2.60 24.81 20.63
N LEU A 334 -2.88 25.21 19.40
CA LEU A 334 -2.17 24.76 18.20
C LEU A 334 -1.28 25.91 17.73
N GLN A 335 -0.02 25.62 17.43
CA GLN A 335 0.94 26.62 16.96
C GLN A 335 1.79 26.04 15.82
N ALA A 336 1.66 26.63 14.63
CA ALA A 336 2.64 26.46 13.57
C ALA A 336 4.00 27.01 14.05
N TYR A 337 5.07 26.25 13.87
CA TYR A 337 6.38 26.56 14.42
C TYR A 337 7.52 26.07 13.54
N ASN A 338 8.34 27.02 13.11
CA ASN A 338 9.64 26.79 12.52
C ASN A 338 10.74 26.98 13.58
N SER A 339 11.37 25.86 13.96
CA SER A 339 12.42 25.85 14.99
C SER A 339 13.61 26.78 14.71
N ALA A 340 13.85 27.16 13.46
CA ALA A 340 14.95 28.03 13.06
C ALA A 340 14.62 29.54 13.13
N GLN A 341 13.34 29.91 13.04
CA GLN A 341 12.94 31.29 12.76
C GLN A 341 11.98 31.86 13.80
N ASP A 342 11.11 31.03 14.36
CA ASP A 342 10.00 31.52 15.17
C ASP A 342 10.38 31.70 16.63
N GLU A 343 9.69 32.62 17.31
CA GLU A 343 9.74 32.76 18.76
C GLU A 343 9.23 31.49 19.44
N LEU A 344 9.83 31.16 20.58
CA LEU A 344 9.53 29.90 21.26
C LEU A 344 8.19 30.00 21.99
N PRO A 345 7.21 29.11 21.72
CA PRO A 345 5.96 29.10 22.46
C PRO A 345 6.19 28.58 23.89
N LEU A 346 6.07 29.50 24.86
CA LEU A 346 6.27 29.23 26.29
C LEU A 346 4.95 28.99 27.04
N GLY A 347 5.08 28.48 28.27
CA GLY A 347 4.01 28.45 29.28
C GLY A 347 3.16 27.19 29.28
N SER A 348 3.55 26.17 28.52
CA SER A 348 2.84 24.89 28.45
C SER A 348 3.36 23.90 29.48
N ARG A 349 2.46 23.08 30.04
CA ARG A 349 2.81 21.94 30.91
C ARG A 349 3.17 20.70 30.07
N SER A 350 2.53 20.59 28.91
CA SER A 350 2.69 19.49 27.95
C SER A 350 2.78 20.01 26.53
N VAL A 351 3.62 19.37 25.72
CA VAL A 351 3.78 19.66 24.31
C VAL A 351 3.71 18.37 23.51
N PHE A 352 2.77 18.29 22.57
CA PHE A 352 2.79 17.31 21.48
C PHE A 352 3.55 17.93 20.31
N TYR A 353 4.62 17.29 19.90
CA TYR A 353 5.46 17.73 18.80
C TYR A 353 5.21 16.86 17.57
N LEU A 354 4.87 17.52 16.47
CA LEU A 354 4.83 16.96 15.13
C LEU A 354 5.94 17.65 14.33
N GLY A 355 6.75 16.90 13.59
CA GLY A 355 7.87 17.48 12.83
C GLY A 355 9.04 16.53 12.67
N SER A 356 10.26 17.08 12.60
CA SER A 356 11.50 16.32 12.41
C SER A 356 12.30 16.19 13.71
N GLY A 357 13.16 15.17 13.79
CA GLY A 357 14.04 14.95 14.94
C GLY A 357 14.97 16.13 15.23
N VAL A 358 15.64 16.68 14.21
CA VAL A 358 16.46 17.89 14.36
C VAL A 358 15.65 19.06 14.90
N GLY A 359 14.42 19.25 14.41
CA GLY A 359 13.51 20.28 14.90
C GLY A 359 13.10 20.07 16.35
N PHE A 360 12.86 18.81 16.73
CA PHE A 360 12.50 18.42 18.10
C PHE A 360 13.63 18.70 19.09
N SER A 361 14.86 18.30 18.77
CA SER A 361 16.02 18.53 19.64
C SER A 361 16.32 20.03 19.82
N ARG A 362 16.26 20.81 18.72
CA ARG A 362 16.38 22.28 18.80
C ARG A 362 15.27 22.90 19.64
N PHE A 363 14.03 22.43 19.47
CA PHE A 363 12.89 22.93 20.25
C PHE A 363 13.08 22.67 21.76
N ALA A 364 13.51 21.46 22.13
CA ALA A 364 13.81 21.10 23.51
C ALA A 364 14.97 21.94 24.09
N GLU A 365 16.05 22.15 23.34
CA GLU A 365 17.18 23.00 23.75
C GLU A 365 16.74 24.44 24.04
N ARG A 366 15.93 25.03 23.15
CA ARG A 366 15.39 26.37 23.34
C ARG A 366 14.46 26.45 24.56
N LEU A 367 13.62 25.44 24.80
CA LEU A 367 12.77 25.36 26.00
C LEU A 367 13.60 25.32 27.28
N GLN A 368 14.63 24.46 27.35
CA GLN A 368 15.48 24.38 28.54
C GLN A 368 16.23 25.70 28.76
N THR A 369 16.73 26.33 27.71
CA THR A 369 17.43 27.64 27.78
C THR A 369 16.50 28.73 28.33
N ALA A 370 15.22 28.69 27.99
CA ALA A 370 14.19 29.56 28.54
C ALA A 370 13.70 29.15 29.95
N GLY A 371 14.32 28.15 30.57
CA GLY A 371 13.96 27.65 31.91
C GLY A 371 12.69 26.81 31.96
N GLN A 372 12.22 26.29 30.82
CA GLN A 372 11.01 25.47 30.72
C GLN A 372 11.33 24.02 30.36
N VAL A 373 10.72 23.09 31.08
CA VAL A 373 10.88 21.65 30.88
C VAL A 373 9.52 20.94 30.88
N PRO A 374 8.61 21.24 29.93
CA PRO A 374 7.32 20.56 29.84
C PRO A 374 7.49 19.05 29.58
N TYR A 375 6.39 18.31 29.72
CA TYR A 375 6.34 16.97 29.16
C TYR A 375 6.30 17.04 27.63
N LEU A 376 7.22 16.35 26.96
CA LEU A 376 7.28 16.29 25.49
C LEU A 376 6.74 14.94 25.01
N PHE A 377 5.81 14.98 24.06
CA PHE A 377 5.21 13.82 23.42
C PHE A 377 5.50 13.86 21.92
N ALA A 378 6.00 12.77 21.36
CA ALA A 378 6.25 12.65 19.91
C ALA A 378 6.19 11.19 19.44
N ALA A 379 5.90 10.98 18.17
CA ALA A 379 6.00 9.64 17.59
C ALA A 379 7.48 9.28 17.32
N SER A 380 7.87 8.03 17.59
CA SER A 380 9.27 7.59 17.45
C SER A 380 9.80 7.71 16.03
N ASN A 381 8.97 7.45 15.02
CA ASN A 381 9.34 7.60 13.61
C ASN A 381 9.71 9.05 13.24
N GLN A 382 9.23 10.04 13.99
CA GLN A 382 9.54 11.45 13.74
C GLN A 382 10.86 11.89 14.38
N VAL A 383 11.18 11.41 15.58
CA VAL A 383 12.20 12.04 16.43
C VAL A 383 13.29 11.12 16.99
N ALA A 384 13.16 9.79 16.85
CA ALA A 384 14.05 8.85 17.56
C ALA A 384 15.53 8.96 17.15
N GLY A 385 15.84 9.38 15.92
CA GLY A 385 17.22 9.50 15.41
C GLY A 385 18.05 10.60 16.06
N ASP A 386 17.41 11.65 16.58
CA ASP A 386 18.09 12.87 17.07
C ASP A 386 18.01 13.05 18.59
N LEU A 387 17.55 12.02 19.32
CA LEU A 387 17.38 12.08 20.78
C LEU A 387 18.70 12.29 21.54
N PHE A 388 19.84 11.98 20.91
CA PHE A 388 21.17 12.14 21.52
C PHE A 388 21.51 13.58 21.89
N GLN A 389 20.84 14.54 21.26
CA GLN A 389 21.07 15.97 21.46
C GLN A 389 20.11 16.58 22.49
N LEU A 390 19.26 15.75 23.13
CA LEU A 390 18.27 16.27 24.06
C LEU A 390 18.92 16.77 25.37
N PRO A 391 18.52 17.95 25.86
CA PRO A 391 18.99 18.46 27.13
C PRO A 391 18.59 17.58 28.32
N SER A 392 19.49 17.42 29.29
CA SER A 392 19.28 16.54 30.47
C SER A 392 18.11 16.96 31.37
N GLY A 393 17.67 18.22 31.32
CA GLY A 393 16.48 18.69 32.04
C GLY A 393 15.17 18.03 31.57
N PHE A 394 15.18 17.39 30.40
CA PHE A 394 14.07 16.57 29.91
C PHE A 394 14.16 15.09 30.29
N SER A 395 15.14 14.68 31.12
CA SER A 395 15.21 13.29 31.60
C SER A 395 13.88 12.89 32.25
N ARG A 396 13.31 11.76 31.79
CA ARG A 396 11.99 11.23 32.18
C ARG A 396 10.81 12.18 31.95
N ARG A 397 10.99 13.18 31.08
CA ARG A 397 9.95 14.10 30.61
C ARG A 397 9.68 14.01 29.11
N VAL A 398 10.44 13.20 28.39
CA VAL A 398 10.15 12.84 26.99
C VAL A 398 9.43 11.50 26.95
N PHE A 399 8.31 11.46 26.23
CA PHE A 399 7.49 10.27 26.02
C PHE A 399 7.31 10.05 24.52
N LEU A 400 7.67 8.86 24.06
CA LEU A 400 7.67 8.48 22.66
C LEU A 400 6.72 7.32 22.43
N ALA A 401 5.90 7.43 21.39
CA ALA A 401 5.09 6.32 20.91
C ALA A 401 5.92 5.43 19.97
N TYR A 402 5.91 4.13 20.22
CA TYR A 402 6.56 3.12 19.38
C TYR A 402 5.52 2.11 18.88
N PRO A 403 5.46 1.82 17.57
CA PRO A 403 4.55 0.79 17.05
C PRO A 403 4.94 -0.63 17.51
N PHE A 404 6.21 -0.83 17.84
CA PHE A 404 6.77 -2.05 18.42
C PHE A 404 8.02 -1.69 19.24
N VAL A 405 8.41 -2.58 20.15
CA VAL A 405 9.64 -2.50 20.94
C VAL A 405 10.43 -3.82 20.85
N PRO A 406 11.72 -3.86 21.22
CA PRO A 406 12.53 -5.08 21.11
C PRO A 406 11.98 -6.30 21.87
N SER A 407 11.14 -6.10 22.90
CA SER A 407 10.47 -7.20 23.62
C SER A 407 9.40 -7.91 22.79
N ASP A 408 8.89 -7.29 21.72
CA ASP A 408 7.93 -7.92 20.81
C ASP A 408 8.62 -8.87 19.83
N TRP A 409 9.95 -8.83 19.74
CA TRP A 409 10.69 -9.61 18.76
C TRP A 409 10.81 -11.07 19.20
N THR A 410 10.23 -11.96 18.39
CA THR A 410 10.46 -13.40 18.51
C THR A 410 11.92 -13.74 18.21
N LEU A 411 12.38 -14.91 18.65
CA LEU A 411 13.73 -15.38 18.32
C LEU A 411 13.93 -15.49 16.80
N ALA A 412 12.93 -16.04 16.09
CA ALA A 412 13.00 -16.21 14.64
C ALA A 412 13.05 -14.88 13.90
N GLY A 413 12.18 -13.92 14.25
CA GLY A 413 12.17 -12.58 13.65
C GLY A 413 13.48 -11.84 13.90
N ARG A 414 14.00 -11.88 15.13
CA ARG A 414 15.29 -11.28 15.49
C ARG A 414 16.43 -11.85 14.66
N LEU A 415 16.54 -13.18 14.57
CA LEU A 415 17.59 -13.83 13.79
C LEU A 415 17.48 -13.50 12.29
N ALA A 416 16.26 -13.47 11.75
CA ALA A 416 16.04 -13.14 10.35
C ALA A 416 16.45 -11.71 10.01
N LEU A 417 16.09 -10.73 10.87
CA LEU A 417 16.49 -9.34 10.67
C LEU A 417 17.99 -9.13 10.89
N THR A 418 18.59 -9.78 11.89
CA THR A 418 20.05 -9.72 12.12
C THR A 418 20.82 -10.28 10.94
N GLN A 419 20.44 -11.46 10.43
CA GLN A 419 21.08 -12.04 9.25
C GLN A 419 20.97 -11.11 8.04
N LEU A 420 19.79 -10.51 7.82
CA LEU A 420 19.60 -9.55 6.74
C LEU A 420 20.52 -8.33 6.91
N ARG A 421 20.64 -7.80 8.13
CA ARG A 421 21.51 -6.66 8.44
C ARG A 421 22.97 -6.98 8.12
N GLU A 422 23.46 -8.12 8.59
CA GLU A 422 24.83 -8.56 8.36
C GLU A 422 25.14 -8.70 6.86
N HIS A 423 24.26 -9.35 6.10
CA HIS A 423 24.43 -9.51 4.65
C HIS A 423 24.39 -8.19 3.87
N GLN A 424 23.68 -7.18 4.38
CA GLN A 424 23.56 -5.86 3.75
C GLN A 424 24.51 -4.81 4.33
N GLY A 425 25.29 -5.15 5.36
CA GLY A 425 26.17 -4.20 6.06
C GLY A 425 25.41 -3.11 6.84
N LEU A 426 24.20 -3.42 7.34
CA LEU A 426 23.39 -2.49 8.12
C LEU A 426 23.67 -2.62 9.62
N GLY A 427 23.67 -1.48 10.31
CA GLY A 427 23.65 -1.41 11.77
C GLY A 427 22.23 -1.38 12.35
N GLY A 428 22.12 -0.90 13.59
CA GLY A 428 20.85 -0.78 14.32
C GLY A 428 20.08 0.51 14.05
N GLU A 429 20.62 1.42 13.24
CA GLU A 429 20.06 2.73 12.93
C GLU A 429 18.74 2.61 12.17
N HIS A 430 17.86 3.59 12.30
CA HIS A 430 16.56 3.62 11.61
C HIS A 430 15.72 2.34 11.82
N ALA A 431 15.76 1.75 13.01
CA ALA A 431 15.13 0.45 13.29
C ALA A 431 13.64 0.37 12.90
N VAL A 432 12.87 1.45 13.08
CA VAL A 432 11.46 1.53 12.67
C VAL A 432 11.31 1.40 11.15
N LEU A 433 12.16 2.05 10.36
CA LEU A 433 12.15 1.92 8.90
C LEU A 433 12.57 0.53 8.45
N GLN A 434 13.57 -0.07 9.12
CA GLN A 434 14.00 -1.42 8.80
C GLN A 434 12.90 -2.46 9.06
N VAL A 435 12.27 -2.42 10.24
CA VAL A 435 11.16 -3.33 10.59
C VAL A 435 9.94 -3.06 9.73
N GLY A 436 9.63 -1.79 9.43
CA GLY A 436 8.54 -1.41 8.52
C GLY A 436 8.73 -2.02 7.14
N ALA A 437 9.88 -1.78 6.50
CA ALA A 437 10.18 -2.31 5.17
C ALA A 437 10.21 -3.86 5.13
N TYR A 438 10.78 -4.49 6.17
CA TYR A 438 10.81 -5.94 6.27
C TYR A 438 9.41 -6.53 6.45
N SER A 439 8.57 -5.94 7.32
CA SER A 439 7.18 -6.35 7.52
C SER A 439 6.36 -6.18 6.24
N SER A 440 6.59 -5.13 5.46
CA SER A 440 5.97 -4.94 4.14
C SER A 440 6.31 -6.08 3.18
N MET A 441 7.57 -6.54 3.17
CA MET A 441 7.99 -7.68 2.33
C MET A 441 7.39 -9.00 2.80
N LEU A 442 7.23 -9.20 4.12
CA LEU A 442 6.53 -10.37 4.67
C LEU A 442 5.06 -10.37 4.27
N LEU A 443 4.37 -9.24 4.37
CA LEU A 443 2.97 -9.08 3.94
C LEU A 443 2.81 -9.33 2.44
N LEU A 444 3.67 -8.75 1.60
CA LEU A 444 3.65 -9.03 0.17
C LEU A 444 3.85 -10.52 -0.11
N SER A 445 4.82 -11.15 0.57
CA SER A 445 5.09 -12.58 0.39
C SER A 445 3.89 -13.43 0.75
N GLU A 446 3.28 -13.17 1.91
CA GLU A 446 2.12 -13.91 2.39
C GLU A 446 0.89 -13.67 1.50
N GLY A 447 0.57 -12.42 1.18
CA GLY A 447 -0.53 -12.07 0.30
C GLY A 447 -0.41 -12.71 -1.09
N MET A 448 0.79 -12.72 -1.67
CA MET A 448 1.03 -13.37 -2.97
C MET A 448 1.00 -14.90 -2.88
N LYS A 449 1.42 -15.50 -1.75
CA LYS A 449 1.26 -16.95 -1.52
C LYS A 449 -0.21 -17.32 -1.49
N GLN A 450 -1.04 -16.58 -0.73
CA GLN A 450 -2.48 -16.81 -0.64
C GLN A 450 -3.23 -16.52 -1.94
N ALA A 451 -2.79 -15.51 -2.71
CA ALA A 451 -3.36 -15.22 -4.04
C ALA A 451 -3.13 -16.34 -5.07
N GLY A 452 -2.15 -17.21 -4.85
CA GLY A 452 -1.93 -18.42 -5.65
C GLY A 452 -1.20 -18.20 -6.99
N ARG A 453 -1.17 -19.25 -7.82
CA ARG A 453 -0.51 -19.21 -9.14
C ARG A 453 -1.20 -18.28 -10.14
N ASP A 454 -2.50 -18.06 -9.99
CA ASP A 454 -3.30 -17.17 -10.83
C ASP A 454 -3.52 -15.81 -10.15
N ALA A 455 -2.50 -15.33 -9.44
CA ALA A 455 -2.51 -14.06 -8.74
C ALA A 455 -2.81 -12.88 -9.69
N SER A 456 -3.41 -11.86 -9.10
CA SER A 456 -3.69 -10.54 -9.67
C SER A 456 -3.59 -9.51 -8.54
N ARG A 457 -3.55 -8.22 -8.87
CA ARG A 457 -3.57 -7.14 -7.87
C ARG A 457 -4.82 -7.23 -7.00
N GLU A 458 -5.96 -7.57 -7.61
CA GLU A 458 -7.22 -7.78 -6.89
C GLU A 458 -7.15 -8.97 -5.93
N LYS A 459 -6.59 -10.12 -6.36
CA LYS A 459 -6.41 -11.28 -5.47
C LYS A 459 -5.40 -11.00 -4.35
N LEU A 460 -4.36 -10.21 -4.61
CA LEU A 460 -3.45 -9.74 -3.56
C LEU A 460 -4.18 -8.88 -2.53
N ILE A 461 -5.00 -7.91 -2.97
CA ILE A 461 -5.81 -7.07 -2.07
C ILE A 461 -6.74 -7.94 -1.21
N SER A 462 -7.48 -8.87 -1.82
CA SER A 462 -8.37 -9.77 -1.08
C SER A 462 -7.63 -10.69 -0.11
N ALA A 463 -6.45 -11.18 -0.48
CA ALA A 463 -5.60 -11.97 0.41
C ALA A 463 -5.14 -11.15 1.61
N LEU A 464 -4.66 -9.92 1.38
CA LEU A 464 -4.25 -9.02 2.45
C LEU A 464 -5.43 -8.62 3.35
N GLU A 465 -6.62 -8.39 2.80
CA GLU A 465 -7.86 -8.14 3.57
C GLU A 465 -8.26 -9.34 4.45
N GLY A 466 -7.89 -10.55 4.06
CA GLY A 466 -8.14 -11.77 4.84
C GLY A 466 -7.10 -12.07 5.92
N LEU A 467 -6.05 -11.25 6.06
CA LEU A 467 -5.02 -11.47 7.07
C LEU A 467 -5.49 -11.06 8.45
N HIS A 468 -5.50 -12.03 9.36
CA HIS A 468 -5.79 -11.86 10.78
C HIS A 468 -4.64 -12.42 11.60
N ASP A 469 -4.31 -11.73 12.69
CA ASP A 469 -3.28 -12.13 13.65
C ASP A 469 -1.95 -12.54 12.98
N PHE A 470 -1.56 -11.84 11.92
CA PHE A 470 -0.36 -12.13 11.15
C PHE A 470 0.90 -11.78 11.95
N ASP A 471 1.70 -12.80 12.25
CA ASP A 471 2.94 -12.67 13.00
C ASP A 471 4.13 -12.34 12.08
N THR A 472 4.68 -11.13 12.23
CA THR A 472 5.90 -10.70 11.54
C THR A 472 7.16 -11.17 12.25
N GLY A 473 7.03 -11.60 13.51
CA GLY A 473 8.11 -11.90 14.43
C GLY A 473 8.83 -10.67 15.00
N LEU A 474 8.44 -9.45 14.62
CA LEU A 474 9.13 -8.19 14.97
C LEU A 474 8.19 -7.09 15.50
N THR A 475 6.89 -7.33 15.44
CA THR A 475 5.83 -6.41 15.86
C THR A 475 4.77 -7.17 16.65
N PRO A 476 3.85 -6.48 17.35
CA PRO A 476 2.56 -7.06 17.68
C PRO A 476 1.86 -7.64 16.43
N LEU A 477 0.91 -8.53 16.64
CA LEU A 477 0.20 -9.23 15.55
C LEU A 477 -0.54 -8.23 14.65
N LEU A 478 -0.34 -8.36 13.34
CA LEU A 478 -0.97 -7.50 12.34
C LEU A 478 -2.33 -8.05 11.95
N SER A 479 -3.33 -7.19 11.82
CA SER A 479 -4.64 -7.60 11.28
C SER A 479 -5.18 -6.58 10.30
N PHE A 480 -5.72 -7.08 9.20
CA PHE A 480 -6.35 -6.30 8.15
C PHE A 480 -7.81 -6.77 7.96
N GLY A 481 -8.54 -6.07 7.11
CA GLY A 481 -9.94 -6.35 6.81
C GLY A 481 -10.46 -5.45 5.70
N PRO A 482 -11.64 -5.74 5.13
CA PRO A 482 -12.34 -4.78 4.30
C PRO A 482 -12.53 -3.46 5.06
N GLY A 483 -11.94 -2.37 4.55
CA GLY A 483 -11.95 -1.06 5.21
C GLY A 483 -10.91 -0.87 6.33
N ARG A 484 -10.28 -1.94 6.81
CA ARG A 484 -9.18 -1.88 7.79
C ARG A 484 -7.83 -1.98 7.07
N ARG A 485 -7.18 -0.84 6.89
CA ARG A 485 -5.92 -0.68 6.16
C ARG A 485 -4.68 -0.48 7.02
N LEU A 486 -4.88 -0.34 8.33
CA LEU A 486 -3.81 -0.29 9.34
C LEU A 486 -3.72 -1.65 10.04
N GLY A 487 -2.56 -2.29 9.93
CA GLY A 487 -2.24 -3.57 10.56
C GLY A 487 -2.21 -3.44 12.08
N LEU A 488 -1.53 -2.39 12.57
CA LEU A 488 -1.47 -1.99 13.96
C LEU A 488 -2.23 -0.69 14.19
N SER A 489 -3.03 -0.63 15.25
CA SER A 489 -3.82 0.56 15.62
C SER A 489 -3.47 1.08 17.01
N GLY A 490 -2.20 1.08 17.42
CA GLY A 490 -1.81 1.34 18.81
C GLY A 490 -0.32 1.56 18.98
N ALA A 491 0.12 1.79 20.21
CA ALA A 491 1.54 2.02 20.49
C ALA A 491 1.94 1.56 21.88
N HIS A 492 3.23 1.27 22.02
CA HIS A 492 3.95 1.28 23.29
C HIS A 492 4.34 2.71 23.64
N ILE A 493 4.38 3.04 24.94
CA ILE A 493 4.90 4.33 25.41
C ILE A 493 6.25 4.11 26.08
N VAL A 494 7.25 4.84 25.61
CA VAL A 494 8.63 4.77 26.09
C VAL A 494 9.05 6.14 26.62
N THR A 495 9.69 6.18 27.78
CA THR A 495 10.36 7.39 28.27
C THR A 495 11.87 7.24 28.21
N VAL A 496 12.59 8.37 28.20
CA VAL A 496 14.04 8.42 28.01
C VAL A 496 14.69 9.04 29.25
N ASP A 497 15.68 8.36 29.80
CA ASP A 497 16.57 8.89 30.84
C ASP A 497 17.82 9.47 30.19
N LEU A 498 18.10 10.75 30.46
CA LEU A 498 19.17 11.54 29.85
C LEU A 498 20.23 11.90 30.90
N PRO A 499 21.52 12.04 30.54
CA PRO A 499 22.07 11.98 29.17
C PRO A 499 22.40 10.56 28.68
N ASP A 500 22.29 9.54 29.53
CA ASP A 500 22.68 8.15 29.25
C ASP A 500 21.81 7.45 28.19
N GLN A 501 20.69 8.06 27.77
CA GLN A 501 19.74 7.58 26.78
C GLN A 501 19.24 6.17 27.04
N ARG A 502 18.87 5.93 28.30
CA ARG A 502 18.23 4.67 28.67
C ARG A 502 16.74 4.79 28.40
N PHE A 503 16.26 3.91 27.54
CA PHE A 503 14.84 3.83 27.17
C PHE A 503 14.10 2.91 28.13
N PHE A 504 12.97 3.38 28.65
CA PHE A 504 12.12 2.64 29.57
C PHE A 504 10.73 2.50 28.99
N LEU A 505 10.28 1.26 28.81
CA LEU A 505 8.89 0.97 28.50
C LEU A 505 8.02 1.31 29.71
N VAL A 506 7.17 2.33 29.59
CA VAL A 506 6.29 2.81 30.67
C VAL A 506 4.83 2.44 30.45
N ALA A 507 4.43 2.12 29.22
CA ALA A 507 3.17 1.45 28.94
C ALA A 507 3.35 0.43 27.80
N PRO A 508 2.87 -0.82 27.97
CA PRO A 508 2.89 -1.82 26.90
C PRO A 508 1.96 -1.40 25.74
N TYR A 509 1.98 -2.18 24.65
CA TYR A 509 1.13 -1.94 23.49
C TYR A 509 -0.33 -1.82 23.92
N LYS A 510 -0.95 -0.68 23.60
CA LYS A 510 -2.38 -0.48 23.79
C LYS A 510 -3.02 -0.20 22.43
N PRO A 511 -3.91 -1.09 21.93
CA PRO A 511 -4.74 -0.79 20.77
C PRO A 511 -5.64 0.41 21.07
N ILE A 512 -5.69 1.35 20.13
CA ILE A 512 -6.67 2.42 20.07
C ILE A 512 -7.90 1.87 19.34
N ALA A 513 -9.07 2.09 19.92
CA ALA A 513 -10.33 1.74 19.26
C ALA A 513 -10.42 2.53 17.95
N VAL A 514 -10.62 1.83 16.83
CA VAL A 514 -10.90 2.46 15.55
C VAL A 514 -12.23 3.19 15.72
N THR A 515 -12.20 4.51 15.84
CA THR A 515 -13.41 5.32 15.78
C THR A 515 -13.93 5.21 14.34
N PRO A 516 -15.19 4.80 14.13
CA PRO A 516 -15.74 4.57 12.80
C PRO A 516 -15.73 5.81 11.91
#